data_AF-A0AA35SBD0-F1
#
_entry.id   AF-A0AA35SBD0-F1
#
_cell.length_a   1.000
_cell.length_b   1.000
_cell.length_c   1.000
_cell.angle_alpha   90.00
_cell.angle_beta   90.00
_cell.angle_gamma   90.00
#
_symmetry.space_group_name_H-M   'P 1'
#
loop_
_entity.id
_entity.type
_entity.pdbx_description
1 polymer ?
#
loop_
_entity_poly.entity_id
_entity_poly.type
_entity_poly.pdbx_seq_one_letter_code
_entity_poly.pdbx_strand_id
1 'polypeptide(L)'
;TDASFVAGWVFASLAFSSLAESAYELACTDEDTEPATYSLSGAFEFLVTKVMQTADRPDASQNNLRTSAYEALMDLIKYSAKDCYVVIQKTTQVMMDRLRQILTVDAGGQLSGADKQQLADLESLICATLQSLVRKVSREDALTISSSVMEALLLMFQTSAAGSSSGVLEDALMTVGVLVEVLGEDFQHYMEVFFPFLKLALQNYAAYQVCQAAVGLVGDLCRTLTAKMLPYCNSIMEIMVDNLSNAAVHRSIKPQILSTIGDVALSIGSGFKVYLTIVFQILKEAAQLNVTINKNDFEMVDYINELREGCLEAYTGIVQGLKGEEGSTSGHLQLMTPEVPFLFQFIEHVAKDEDRSDGVTACCAGLLGDLCSAYGKALLSELQKSPSLNIMKLLQEGKSSRTKRTKTLCSWALKEMKALQK
;
A
#
# COMPACT_ATOMS: atom_id res chain seq x y z
N THR A 1 4.16 -37.16 -19.79
CA THR A 1 4.11 -37.28 -18.32
C THR A 1 2.65 -37.35 -17.93
N ASP A 2 2.28 -38.25 -17.02
CA ASP A 2 0.88 -38.49 -16.65
C ASP A 2 0.34 -37.28 -15.86
N ALA A 3 -0.84 -36.75 -16.23
CA ALA A 3 -1.39 -35.54 -15.62
C ALA A 3 -1.63 -35.68 -14.11
N SER A 4 -1.86 -36.91 -13.66
CA SER A 4 -1.95 -37.33 -12.25
C SER A 4 -0.65 -37.06 -11.47
N PHE A 5 0.51 -37.24 -12.12
CA PHE A 5 1.81 -37.03 -11.51
C PHE A 5 2.11 -35.55 -11.32
N VAL A 6 1.77 -34.70 -12.31
CA VAL A 6 1.93 -33.23 -12.22
C VAL A 6 1.03 -32.66 -11.12
N ALA A 7 -0.22 -33.13 -11.02
CA ALA A 7 -1.13 -32.74 -9.94
C ALA A 7 -0.55 -33.09 -8.55
N GLY A 8 0.11 -34.24 -8.41
CA GLY A 8 0.79 -34.62 -7.16
C GLY A 8 1.85 -33.60 -6.70
N TRP A 9 2.59 -32.99 -7.63
CA TRP A 9 3.59 -31.96 -7.29
C TRP A 9 2.96 -30.62 -6.91
N VAL A 10 1.80 -30.28 -7.47
CA VAL A 10 1.00 -29.11 -7.05
C VAL A 10 0.57 -29.28 -5.59
N PHE A 11 0.00 -30.44 -5.24
CA PHE A 11 -0.38 -30.73 -3.85
C PHE A 11 0.83 -30.75 -2.89
N ALA A 12 1.97 -31.26 -3.34
CA ALA A 12 3.20 -31.21 -2.55
C ALA A 12 3.67 -29.76 -2.29
N SER A 13 3.55 -28.88 -3.29
CA SER A 13 3.91 -27.47 -3.16
C SER A 13 3.02 -26.76 -2.14
N LEU A 14 1.71 -26.96 -2.23
CA LEU A 14 0.75 -26.44 -1.24
C LEU A 14 1.00 -27.01 0.17
N ALA A 15 1.35 -28.29 0.28
CA ALA A 15 1.69 -28.90 1.55
C ALA A 15 2.96 -28.29 2.17
N PHE A 16 3.96 -27.91 1.34
CA PHE A 16 5.14 -27.22 1.83
C PHE A 16 4.83 -25.82 2.33
N SER A 17 3.95 -25.06 1.67
CA SER A 17 3.47 -23.76 2.18
C SER A 17 2.88 -23.87 3.58
N SER A 18 1.91 -24.78 3.77
CA SER A 18 1.27 -24.98 5.08
C SER A 18 2.24 -25.51 6.14
N LEU A 19 3.20 -26.37 5.74
CA LEU A 19 4.23 -26.87 6.64
C LEU A 19 5.19 -25.76 7.09
N ALA A 20 5.59 -24.87 6.17
CA ALA A 20 6.48 -23.76 6.47
C ALA A 20 5.84 -22.78 7.46
N GLU A 21 4.60 -22.39 7.19
CA GLU A 21 3.80 -21.54 8.07
C GLU A 21 3.65 -22.15 9.46
N SER A 22 3.17 -23.41 9.54
CA SER A 22 2.98 -24.10 10.83
C SER A 22 4.29 -24.26 11.61
N ALA A 23 5.39 -24.60 10.93
CA ALA A 23 6.69 -24.75 11.57
C ALA A 23 7.23 -23.42 12.10
N TYR A 24 6.97 -22.33 11.38
CA TYR A 24 7.39 -20.98 11.78
C TYR A 24 6.56 -20.46 12.94
N GLU A 25 5.23 -20.60 12.91
CA GLU A 25 4.33 -20.22 14.01
C GLU A 25 4.68 -20.96 15.32
N LEU A 26 5.00 -22.25 15.24
CA LEU A 26 5.43 -23.03 16.41
C LEU A 26 6.77 -22.57 16.99
N ALA A 27 7.64 -21.97 16.18
CA ALA A 27 8.93 -21.45 16.59
C ALA A 27 8.85 -20.00 17.10
N CYS A 28 7.80 -19.26 16.75
CA CYS A 28 7.57 -17.90 17.22
C CYS A 28 7.21 -17.90 18.71
N THR A 29 8.09 -17.31 19.51
CA THR A 29 7.87 -17.16 20.97
C THR A 29 7.23 -15.82 21.32
N ASP A 30 7.29 -14.85 20.41
CA ASP A 30 6.67 -13.53 20.47
C ASP A 30 6.21 -13.13 19.06
N GLU A 31 5.08 -12.44 18.93
CA GLU A 31 4.46 -12.10 17.63
C GLU A 31 5.34 -11.17 16.79
N ASP A 32 6.20 -10.37 17.44
CA ASP A 32 7.05 -9.36 16.78
C ASP A 32 8.52 -9.79 16.56
N THR A 33 8.88 -11.04 16.89
CA THR A 33 10.28 -11.50 16.76
C THR A 33 10.43 -12.72 15.87
N GLU A 34 11.23 -12.56 14.81
CA GLU A 34 11.58 -13.66 13.93
C GLU A 34 12.47 -14.69 14.66
N PRO A 35 12.13 -15.99 14.60
CA PRO A 35 12.85 -17.05 15.30
C PRO A 35 14.28 -17.21 14.78
N ALA A 36 15.20 -17.54 15.69
CA ALA A 36 16.60 -17.77 15.32
C ALA A 36 16.78 -19.04 14.46
N THR A 37 15.98 -20.08 14.74
CA THR A 37 15.98 -21.37 14.04
C THR A 37 14.61 -22.03 14.19
N TYR A 38 14.32 -23.04 13.37
CA TYR A 38 13.06 -23.81 13.42
C TYR A 38 13.26 -25.23 12.89
N SER A 39 12.21 -26.05 12.93
CA SER A 39 12.26 -27.48 12.58
C SER A 39 12.68 -27.76 11.13
N LEU A 40 12.55 -26.79 10.22
CA LEU A 40 12.92 -26.94 8.82
C LEU A 40 14.32 -26.41 8.48
N SER A 41 15.04 -25.74 9.40
CA SER A 41 16.35 -25.12 9.12
C SER A 41 17.34 -26.10 8.47
N GLY A 42 17.42 -27.34 8.97
CA GLY A 42 18.32 -28.36 8.43
C GLY A 42 17.95 -28.87 7.03
N ALA A 43 16.70 -28.71 6.60
CA ALA A 43 16.21 -29.11 5.29
C ALA A 43 15.95 -27.93 4.34
N PHE A 44 16.09 -26.69 4.82
CA PHE A 44 15.64 -25.49 4.11
C PHE A 44 16.30 -25.33 2.73
N GLU A 45 17.64 -25.41 2.67
CA GLU A 45 18.37 -25.30 1.39
C GLU A 45 17.95 -26.38 0.40
N PHE A 46 17.71 -27.60 0.88
CA PHE A 46 17.24 -28.70 0.06
C PHE A 46 15.82 -28.46 -0.49
N LEU A 47 14.91 -27.99 0.36
CA LEU A 47 13.53 -27.68 -0.03
C LEU A 47 13.49 -26.57 -1.09
N VAL A 48 14.16 -25.44 -0.83
CA VAL A 48 14.26 -24.31 -1.78
C VAL A 48 14.82 -24.79 -3.12
N THR A 49 15.91 -25.55 -3.09
CA THR A 49 16.54 -26.09 -4.32
C THR A 49 15.57 -27.00 -5.09
N LYS A 50 14.83 -27.87 -4.39
CA LYS A 50 13.90 -28.82 -5.03
C LYS A 50 12.66 -28.14 -5.59
N VAL A 51 12.14 -27.13 -4.91
CA VAL A 51 11.01 -26.33 -5.40
C VAL A 51 11.42 -25.56 -6.65
N MET A 52 12.61 -24.92 -6.66
CA MET A 52 13.14 -24.27 -7.86
C MET A 52 13.32 -25.25 -9.03
N GLN A 53 13.91 -26.43 -8.77
CA GLN A 53 14.02 -27.49 -9.79
C GLN A 53 12.64 -27.94 -10.32
N THR A 54 11.60 -27.89 -9.49
CA THR A 54 10.24 -28.22 -9.88
C THR A 54 9.65 -27.16 -10.81
N ALA A 55 9.91 -25.88 -10.54
CA ALA A 55 9.49 -24.76 -11.39
C ALA A 55 10.15 -24.78 -12.78
N ASP A 56 11.37 -25.33 -12.89
CA ASP A 56 12.15 -25.43 -14.13
C ASP A 56 11.83 -26.66 -14.98
N ARG A 57 10.89 -27.50 -14.55
CA ARG A 57 10.56 -28.71 -15.31
C ARG A 57 9.95 -28.39 -16.68
N PRO A 58 10.19 -29.24 -17.70
CA PRO A 58 9.60 -29.05 -19.02
C PRO A 58 8.07 -29.17 -19.02
N ASP A 59 7.49 -29.88 -18.06
CA ASP A 59 6.04 -30.01 -17.85
C ASP A 59 5.47 -29.03 -16.82
N ALA A 60 6.24 -28.04 -16.36
CA ALA A 60 5.81 -27.09 -15.33
C ALA A 60 4.68 -26.15 -15.79
N SER A 61 4.47 -26.00 -17.10
CA SER A 61 3.34 -25.24 -17.65
C SER A 61 2.00 -25.98 -17.52
N GLN A 62 2.00 -27.27 -17.19
CA GLN A 62 0.78 -28.06 -17.03
C GLN A 62 0.23 -27.91 -15.61
N ASN A 63 -1.10 -27.81 -15.50
CA ASN A 63 -1.82 -27.76 -14.21
C ASN A 63 -1.30 -26.70 -13.23
N ASN A 64 -0.79 -25.57 -13.72
CA ASN A 64 -0.23 -24.48 -12.92
C ASN A 64 0.94 -24.90 -12.00
N LEU A 65 1.65 -25.99 -12.32
CA LEU A 65 2.76 -26.49 -11.49
C LEU A 65 3.83 -25.41 -11.24
N ARG A 66 4.16 -24.62 -12.26
CA ARG A 66 5.12 -23.52 -12.13
C ARG A 66 4.65 -22.48 -11.11
N THR A 67 3.42 -22.01 -11.24
CA THR A 67 2.81 -21.04 -10.31
C THR A 67 2.84 -21.57 -8.88
N SER A 68 2.36 -22.80 -8.66
CA SER A 68 2.35 -23.41 -7.32
C SER A 68 3.75 -23.62 -6.75
N ALA A 69 4.75 -23.91 -7.58
CA ALA A 69 6.13 -24.03 -7.13
C ALA A 69 6.70 -22.66 -6.69
N TYR A 70 6.45 -21.58 -7.44
CA TYR A 70 6.87 -20.24 -7.03
C TYR A 70 6.10 -19.75 -5.79
N GLU A 71 4.81 -20.04 -5.66
CA GLU A 71 4.04 -19.78 -4.43
C GLU A 71 4.62 -20.50 -3.21
N ALA A 72 4.91 -21.79 -3.33
CA ALA A 72 5.56 -22.54 -2.26
C ALA A 72 6.95 -22.00 -1.92
N LEU A 73 7.70 -21.53 -2.92
CA LEU A 73 8.99 -20.89 -2.70
C LEU A 73 8.82 -19.57 -1.92
N MET A 74 7.86 -18.73 -2.30
CA MET A 74 7.53 -17.48 -1.61
C MET A 74 7.17 -17.73 -0.14
N ASP A 75 6.31 -18.72 0.13
CA ASP A 75 5.93 -19.07 1.51
C ASP A 75 7.11 -19.63 2.32
N LEU A 76 7.94 -20.50 1.72
CA LEU A 76 9.16 -20.99 2.37
C LEU A 76 10.08 -19.82 2.76
N ILE A 77 10.24 -18.82 1.89
CA ILE A 77 11.05 -17.63 2.16
C ILE A 77 10.40 -16.76 3.23
N LYS A 78 9.09 -16.50 3.14
CA LYS A 78 8.35 -15.67 4.11
C LYS A 78 8.42 -16.26 5.52
N TYR A 79 8.29 -17.58 5.62
CA TYR A 79 8.29 -18.34 6.87
C TYR A 79 9.63 -19.03 7.15
N SER A 80 10.75 -18.38 6.80
CA SER A 80 12.10 -18.84 7.14
C SER A 80 12.61 -18.23 8.45
N ALA A 81 13.41 -18.98 9.20
CA ALA A 81 14.13 -18.47 10.37
C ALA A 81 15.44 -17.73 10.00
N LYS A 82 16.03 -17.01 10.95
CA LYS A 82 17.25 -16.19 10.72
C LYS A 82 18.46 -16.99 10.26
N ASP A 83 18.61 -18.23 10.71
CA ASP A 83 19.71 -19.11 10.29
C ASP A 83 19.65 -19.53 8.82
N CYS A 84 18.51 -19.37 8.16
CA CYS A 84 18.31 -19.65 6.73
C CYS A 84 18.82 -18.52 5.81
N TYR A 85 19.33 -17.43 6.38
CA TYR A 85 19.67 -16.20 5.66
C TYR A 85 20.63 -16.39 4.47
N VAL A 86 21.64 -17.25 4.62
CA VAL A 86 22.61 -17.55 3.55
C VAL A 86 21.92 -18.15 2.32
N VAL A 87 20.88 -18.97 2.53
CA VAL A 87 20.11 -19.56 1.43
C VAL A 87 19.25 -18.49 0.74
N ILE A 88 18.68 -17.55 1.51
CA ILE A 88 17.91 -16.40 0.99
C ILE A 88 18.79 -15.53 0.10
N GLN A 89 20.01 -15.21 0.54
CA GLN A 89 20.96 -14.43 -0.26
C GLN A 89 21.31 -15.12 -1.59
N LYS A 90 21.65 -16.41 -1.56
CA LYS A 90 21.92 -17.20 -2.78
C LYS A 90 20.70 -17.20 -3.72
N THR A 91 19.51 -17.41 -3.17
CA THR A 91 18.25 -17.46 -3.94
C THR A 91 17.94 -16.12 -4.58
N THR A 92 18.20 -15.01 -3.87
CA THR A 92 18.06 -13.64 -4.40
C THR A 92 18.92 -13.44 -5.64
N GLN A 93 20.19 -13.84 -5.60
CA GLN A 93 21.05 -13.72 -6.78
C GLN A 93 20.53 -14.56 -7.95
N VAL A 94 20.08 -15.79 -7.70
CA VAL A 94 19.53 -16.65 -8.77
C VAL A 94 18.27 -16.04 -9.40
N MET A 95 17.36 -15.48 -8.61
CA MET A 95 16.15 -14.84 -9.14
C MET A 95 16.47 -13.57 -9.93
N MET A 96 17.45 -12.78 -9.48
CA MET A 96 17.95 -11.63 -10.22
C MET A 96 18.56 -12.01 -11.57
N ASP A 97 19.36 -13.07 -11.62
CA ASP A 97 19.95 -13.55 -12.87
C ASP A 97 18.89 -14.09 -13.83
N ARG A 98 17.87 -14.79 -13.31
CA ARG A 98 16.72 -15.26 -14.10
C ARG A 98 15.94 -14.10 -14.70
N LEU A 99 15.63 -13.07 -13.90
CA LEU A 99 14.92 -11.89 -14.37
C LEU A 99 15.66 -11.21 -15.52
N ARG A 100 16.97 -10.98 -15.36
CA ARG A 100 17.82 -10.37 -16.41
C ARG A 100 17.86 -11.18 -17.70
N GLN A 101 17.93 -12.51 -17.59
CA GLN A 101 17.91 -13.40 -18.76
C GLN A 101 16.59 -13.27 -19.52
N ILE A 102 15.46 -13.27 -18.81
CA ILE A 102 14.13 -13.17 -19.42
C ILE A 102 13.95 -11.82 -20.12
N LEU A 103 14.31 -10.72 -19.46
CA LEU A 103 14.22 -9.38 -20.04
C LEU A 103 15.07 -9.22 -21.31
N THR A 104 16.22 -9.89 -21.37
CA THR A 104 17.07 -9.91 -22.59
C THR A 104 16.39 -10.65 -23.75
N VAL A 105 15.65 -11.73 -23.45
CA VAL A 105 14.92 -12.51 -24.44
C VAL A 105 13.72 -11.73 -24.97
N ASP A 106 12.97 -11.04 -24.09
CA ASP A 106 11.82 -10.24 -24.49
C ASP A 106 12.20 -9.05 -25.39
N ALA A 107 13.31 -8.37 -25.06
CA ALA A 107 13.88 -7.29 -25.89
C ALA A 107 14.27 -7.73 -27.31
N GLY A 108 14.49 -9.05 -27.54
CA GLY A 108 14.86 -9.61 -28.84
C GLY A 108 13.74 -9.64 -29.88
N GLY A 109 12.48 -9.38 -29.50
CA GLY A 109 11.37 -9.07 -30.42
C GLY A 109 10.86 -10.19 -31.33
N GLN A 110 11.35 -11.43 -31.19
CA GLN A 110 11.01 -12.56 -32.10
C GLN A 110 10.00 -13.57 -31.52
N LEU A 111 9.31 -13.23 -30.44
CA LEU A 111 8.41 -14.16 -29.74
C LEU A 111 6.99 -14.13 -30.29
N SER A 112 6.37 -15.31 -30.37
CA SER A 112 4.94 -15.45 -30.69
C SER A 112 4.08 -14.91 -29.54
N GLY A 113 2.79 -14.59 -29.81
CA GLY A 113 1.90 -14.05 -28.77
C GLY A 113 1.70 -14.98 -27.56
N ALA A 114 1.74 -16.30 -27.77
CA ALA A 114 1.65 -17.27 -26.68
C ALA A 114 2.93 -17.34 -25.84
N ASP A 115 4.10 -17.25 -26.48
CA ASP A 115 5.39 -17.23 -25.78
C ASP A 115 5.54 -15.94 -24.95
N LYS A 116 5.07 -14.81 -25.48
CA LYS A 116 5.06 -13.54 -24.74
C LYS A 116 4.22 -13.61 -23.48
N GLN A 117 3.03 -14.21 -23.53
CA GLN A 117 2.21 -14.38 -22.32
C GLN A 117 2.89 -15.26 -21.29
N GLN A 118 3.51 -16.38 -21.70
CA GLN A 118 4.22 -17.26 -20.77
C GLN A 118 5.45 -16.59 -20.13
N LEU A 119 6.13 -15.69 -20.86
CA LEU A 119 7.20 -14.89 -20.28
C LEU A 119 6.65 -13.86 -19.29
N ALA A 120 5.58 -13.14 -19.63
CA ALA A 120 4.95 -12.18 -18.72
C ALA A 120 4.49 -12.85 -17.40
N ASP A 121 3.88 -14.05 -17.48
CA ASP A 121 3.49 -14.81 -16.29
C ASP A 121 4.72 -15.20 -15.45
N LEU A 122 5.85 -15.55 -16.10
CA LEU A 122 7.09 -15.87 -15.41
C LEU A 122 7.76 -14.64 -14.78
N GLU A 123 7.74 -13.49 -15.47
CA GLU A 123 8.22 -12.20 -14.94
C GLU A 123 7.47 -11.80 -13.68
N SER A 124 6.13 -11.92 -13.70
CA SER A 124 5.26 -11.70 -12.55
C SER A 124 5.65 -12.60 -11.36
N LEU A 125 5.77 -13.92 -11.58
CA LEU A 125 6.17 -14.86 -10.53
C LEU A 125 7.56 -14.57 -9.95
N ILE A 126 8.52 -14.18 -10.78
CA ILE A 126 9.86 -13.81 -10.32
C ILE A 126 9.83 -12.50 -9.53
N CYS A 127 9.06 -11.50 -9.95
CA CYS A 127 8.89 -10.24 -9.21
C CYS A 127 8.24 -10.49 -7.84
N ALA A 128 7.17 -11.27 -7.78
CA ALA A 128 6.53 -11.65 -6.51
C ALA A 128 7.50 -12.42 -5.58
N THR A 129 8.35 -13.28 -6.15
CA THR A 129 9.40 -13.97 -5.39
C THR A 129 10.47 -13.01 -4.89
N LEU A 130 10.90 -12.05 -5.72
CA LEU A 130 11.83 -10.99 -5.33
C LEU A 130 11.26 -10.11 -4.23
N GLN A 131 9.96 -9.80 -4.23
CA GLN A 131 9.31 -9.09 -3.11
C GLN A 131 9.50 -9.85 -1.79
N SER A 132 9.23 -11.16 -1.79
CA SER A 132 9.40 -12.00 -0.59
C SER A 132 10.86 -12.06 -0.13
N LEU A 133 11.81 -12.16 -1.07
CA LEU A 133 13.24 -12.20 -0.79
C LEU A 133 13.75 -10.86 -0.24
N VAL A 134 13.48 -9.74 -0.91
CA VAL A 134 13.96 -8.42 -0.52
C VAL A 134 13.44 -8.03 0.87
N ARG A 135 12.20 -8.41 1.23
CA ARG A 135 11.65 -8.21 2.59
C ARG A 135 12.45 -8.94 3.68
N LYS A 136 13.15 -10.04 3.35
CA LYS A 136 13.98 -10.82 4.28
C LYS A 136 15.45 -10.42 4.28
N VAL A 137 15.89 -9.63 3.31
CA VAL A 137 17.30 -9.21 3.21
C VAL A 137 17.61 -8.15 4.26
N SER A 138 18.76 -8.26 4.92
CA SER A 138 19.25 -7.25 5.86
C SER A 138 19.40 -5.89 5.16
N ARG A 139 19.26 -4.79 5.89
CA ARG A 139 19.39 -3.45 5.29
C ARG A 139 20.75 -3.25 4.59
N GLU A 140 21.82 -3.78 5.17
CA GLU A 140 23.18 -3.70 4.61
C GLU A 140 23.27 -4.40 3.25
N ASP A 141 22.76 -5.64 3.17
CA ASP A 141 22.76 -6.39 1.93
C ASP A 141 21.78 -5.80 0.91
N ALA A 142 20.64 -5.27 1.36
CA ALA A 142 19.66 -4.60 0.50
C ALA A 142 20.30 -3.40 -0.23
N LEU A 143 21.13 -2.62 0.46
CA LEU A 143 21.89 -1.53 -0.17
C LEU A 143 22.80 -2.05 -1.29
N THR A 144 23.48 -3.18 -1.10
CA THR A 144 24.37 -3.76 -2.11
C THR A 144 23.64 -4.28 -3.35
N ILE A 145 22.46 -4.88 -3.17
CA ILE A 145 21.70 -5.47 -4.28
C ILE A 145 20.73 -4.47 -4.95
N SER A 146 20.38 -3.37 -4.26
CA SER A 146 19.34 -2.43 -4.68
C SER A 146 19.55 -1.89 -6.09
N SER A 147 20.79 -1.56 -6.48
CA SER A 147 21.07 -1.04 -7.82
C SER A 147 20.80 -2.07 -8.89
N SER A 148 21.18 -3.32 -8.64
CA SER A 148 20.91 -4.44 -9.56
C SER A 148 19.41 -4.72 -9.70
N VAL A 149 18.67 -4.65 -8.59
CA VAL A 149 17.20 -4.80 -8.57
C VAL A 149 16.56 -3.67 -9.37
N MET A 150 16.90 -2.42 -9.10
CA MET A 150 16.33 -1.27 -9.81
C MET A 150 16.66 -1.27 -11.29
N GLU A 151 17.88 -1.63 -11.70
CA GLU A 151 18.22 -1.77 -13.12
C GLU A 151 17.31 -2.79 -13.83
N ALA A 152 17.04 -3.94 -13.21
CA ALA A 152 16.15 -4.95 -13.77
C ALA A 152 14.70 -4.47 -13.83
N LEU A 153 14.20 -3.83 -12.77
CA LEU A 153 12.85 -3.27 -12.74
C LEU A 153 12.67 -2.14 -13.77
N LEU A 154 13.66 -1.25 -13.91
CA LEU A 154 13.65 -0.18 -14.92
C LEU A 154 13.65 -0.74 -16.34
N LEU A 155 14.44 -1.79 -16.60
CA LEU A 155 14.42 -2.47 -17.89
C LEU A 155 13.04 -3.09 -18.17
N MET A 156 12.42 -3.72 -17.18
CA MET A 156 11.07 -4.26 -17.29
C MET A 156 10.02 -3.18 -17.58
N PHE A 157 10.08 -2.04 -16.90
CA PHE A 157 9.21 -0.90 -17.23
C PHE A 157 9.39 -0.42 -18.68
N GLN A 158 10.61 -0.45 -19.21
CA GLN A 158 10.89 -0.05 -20.60
C GLN A 158 10.37 -1.06 -21.63
N THR A 159 10.54 -2.37 -21.39
CA THR A 159 10.11 -3.41 -22.33
C THR A 159 8.59 -3.57 -22.32
N SER A 160 7.95 -3.57 -21.14
CA SER A 160 6.51 -3.76 -21.01
C SER A 160 5.69 -2.53 -21.44
N ALA A 161 6.26 -1.32 -21.42
CA ALA A 161 5.60 -0.12 -21.94
C ALA A 161 5.27 -0.21 -23.45
N ALA A 162 5.95 -1.08 -24.19
CA ALA A 162 5.73 -1.30 -25.63
C ALA A 162 4.68 -2.38 -25.95
N GLY A 163 4.16 -3.12 -24.96
CA GLY A 163 3.25 -4.24 -25.19
C GLY A 163 2.53 -4.78 -23.96
N SER A 164 1.31 -4.28 -23.73
CA SER A 164 0.12 -4.96 -23.18
C SER A 164 0.15 -5.82 -21.89
N SER A 165 1.25 -6.04 -21.18
CA SER A 165 1.24 -6.86 -19.94
C SER A 165 1.09 -6.01 -18.68
N SER A 166 -0.11 -5.47 -18.45
CA SER A 166 -0.40 -4.62 -17.28
C SER A 166 -0.11 -5.30 -15.93
N GLY A 167 -0.29 -6.63 -15.83
CA GLY A 167 0.02 -7.37 -14.59
C GLY A 167 1.50 -7.31 -14.21
N VAL A 168 2.40 -7.40 -15.19
CA VAL A 168 3.86 -7.31 -14.95
C VAL A 168 4.23 -5.92 -14.39
N LEU A 169 3.61 -4.86 -14.91
CA LEU A 169 3.83 -3.50 -14.43
C LEU A 169 3.32 -3.29 -13.00
N GLU A 170 2.22 -3.94 -12.62
CA GLU A 170 1.71 -3.93 -11.25
C GLU A 170 2.73 -4.59 -10.30
N ASP A 171 3.17 -5.82 -10.60
CA ASP A 171 4.15 -6.53 -9.77
C ASP A 171 5.50 -5.81 -9.70
N ALA A 172 5.90 -5.15 -10.79
CA ALA A 172 7.08 -4.29 -10.81
C ALA A 172 6.97 -3.15 -9.79
N LEU A 173 5.84 -2.42 -9.79
CA LEU A 173 5.60 -1.31 -8.86
C LEU A 173 5.52 -1.80 -7.41
N MET A 174 4.87 -2.94 -7.17
CA MET A 174 4.83 -3.57 -5.84
C MET A 174 6.24 -3.94 -5.35
N THR A 175 7.10 -4.42 -6.25
CA THR A 175 8.52 -4.71 -5.95
C THR A 175 9.31 -3.44 -5.63
N VAL A 176 9.04 -2.33 -6.34
CA VAL A 176 9.62 -1.03 -5.97
C VAL A 176 9.14 -0.60 -4.58
N GLY A 177 7.86 -0.79 -4.24
CA GLY A 177 7.32 -0.50 -2.90
C GLY A 177 8.07 -1.23 -1.80
N VAL A 178 8.32 -2.53 -1.96
CA VAL A 178 9.17 -3.31 -1.05
C VAL A 178 10.57 -2.69 -0.91
N LEU A 179 11.17 -2.28 -2.01
CA LEU A 179 12.50 -1.71 -1.99
C LEU A 179 12.52 -0.33 -1.29
N VAL A 180 11.47 0.48 -1.46
CA VAL A 180 11.27 1.73 -0.72
C VAL A 180 11.19 1.45 0.78
N GLU A 181 10.40 0.47 1.21
CA GLU A 181 10.28 0.09 2.62
C GLU A 181 11.63 -0.33 3.23
N VAL A 182 12.40 -1.16 2.51
CA VAL A 182 13.67 -1.72 3.02
C VAL A 182 14.81 -0.68 3.02
N LEU A 183 14.93 0.11 1.95
CA LEU A 183 15.99 1.12 1.84
C LEU A 183 15.68 2.39 2.65
N GLY A 184 14.41 2.69 2.89
CA GLY A 184 14.03 3.95 3.53
C GLY A 184 14.50 5.15 2.71
N GLU A 185 15.08 6.14 3.38
CA GLU A 185 15.56 7.38 2.75
C GLU A 185 16.62 7.18 1.64
N ASP A 186 17.37 6.08 1.67
CA ASP A 186 18.40 5.77 0.68
C ASP A 186 17.80 5.52 -0.72
N PHE A 187 16.50 5.24 -0.81
CA PHE A 187 15.80 5.14 -2.11
C PHE A 187 15.83 6.46 -2.91
N GLN A 188 16.08 7.60 -2.26
CA GLN A 188 16.18 8.91 -2.93
C GLN A 188 17.13 8.89 -4.14
N HIS A 189 18.19 8.08 -4.10
CA HIS A 189 19.16 7.95 -5.20
C HIS A 189 18.55 7.50 -6.52
N TYR A 190 17.43 6.77 -6.49
CA TYR A 190 16.78 6.23 -7.68
C TYR A 190 15.65 7.12 -8.20
N MET A 191 15.20 8.10 -7.41
CA MET A 191 13.98 8.87 -7.71
C MET A 191 14.05 9.62 -9.05
N GLU A 192 15.19 10.23 -9.38
CA GLU A 192 15.34 10.98 -10.63
C GLU A 192 15.11 10.09 -11.86
N VAL A 193 15.63 8.86 -11.84
CA VAL A 193 15.52 7.91 -12.95
C VAL A 193 14.17 7.18 -12.94
N PHE A 194 13.64 6.88 -11.76
CA PHE A 194 12.39 6.13 -11.60
C PHE A 194 11.14 6.98 -11.82
N PHE A 195 11.17 8.26 -11.47
CA PHE A 195 9.98 9.13 -11.48
C PHE A 195 9.23 9.19 -12.82
N PRO A 196 9.88 9.21 -14.01
CA PRO A 196 9.18 9.15 -15.29
C PRO A 196 8.29 7.90 -15.44
N PHE A 197 8.71 6.75 -14.93
CA PHE A 197 7.95 5.50 -14.98
C PHE A 197 6.76 5.53 -14.02
N LEU A 198 6.97 6.03 -12.80
CA LEU A 198 5.89 6.27 -11.85
C LEU A 198 4.82 7.21 -12.43
N LYS A 199 5.24 8.28 -13.12
CA LYS A 199 4.34 9.22 -13.79
C LYS A 199 3.47 8.53 -14.84
N LEU A 200 4.07 7.70 -15.69
CA LEU A 200 3.33 6.94 -16.71
C LEU A 200 2.31 5.97 -16.07
N ALA A 201 2.69 5.31 -14.98
CA ALA A 201 1.80 4.39 -14.26
C ALA A 201 0.60 5.11 -13.64
N LEU A 202 0.81 6.29 -13.03
CA LEU A 202 -0.27 7.13 -12.49
C LEU A 202 -1.23 7.65 -13.56
N GLN A 203 -0.73 7.89 -14.78
CA GLN A 203 -1.54 8.33 -15.92
C GLN A 203 -2.33 7.18 -16.57
N ASN A 204 -1.92 5.94 -16.36
CA ASN A 204 -2.53 4.76 -16.97
C ASN A 204 -3.77 4.28 -16.20
N TYR A 205 -4.79 5.14 -16.10
CA TYR A 205 -6.04 4.81 -15.41
C TYR A 205 -6.86 3.70 -16.10
N ALA A 206 -6.56 3.39 -17.37
CA ALA A 206 -7.20 2.29 -18.10
C ALA A 206 -6.79 0.92 -17.53
N ALA A 207 -5.53 0.77 -17.13
CA ALA A 207 -5.05 -0.37 -16.37
C ALA A 207 -5.17 -0.07 -14.87
N TYR A 208 -6.39 -0.18 -14.33
CA TYR A 208 -6.70 0.34 -13.00
C TYR A 208 -5.82 -0.23 -11.88
N GLN A 209 -5.40 -1.49 -11.97
CA GLN A 209 -4.51 -2.11 -10.98
C GLN A 209 -3.11 -1.49 -10.96
N VAL A 210 -2.55 -1.20 -12.15
CA VAL A 210 -1.26 -0.50 -12.29
C VAL A 210 -1.36 0.91 -11.71
N CYS A 211 -2.43 1.63 -12.04
CA CYS A 211 -2.68 2.96 -11.48
C CYS A 211 -2.84 2.91 -9.95
N GLN A 212 -3.54 1.89 -9.43
CA GLN A 212 -3.75 1.71 -7.99
C GLN A 212 -2.43 1.40 -7.26
N ALA A 213 -1.60 0.50 -7.81
CA ALA A 213 -0.27 0.22 -7.28
C ALA A 213 0.63 1.46 -7.30
N ALA A 214 0.57 2.27 -8.37
CA ALA A 214 1.31 3.52 -8.46
C ALA A 214 0.87 4.56 -7.42
N VAL A 215 -0.43 4.68 -7.17
CA VAL A 215 -0.98 5.56 -6.12
C VAL A 215 -0.52 5.09 -4.73
N GLY A 216 -0.58 3.80 -4.44
CA GLY A 216 -0.06 3.23 -3.19
C GLY A 216 1.43 3.50 -3.00
N LEU A 217 2.23 3.32 -4.05
CA LEU A 217 3.67 3.59 -4.05
C LEU A 217 3.99 5.06 -3.78
N VAL A 218 3.17 6.01 -4.27
CA VAL A 218 3.32 7.42 -3.90
C VAL A 218 3.15 7.63 -2.40
N GLY A 219 2.19 6.93 -1.76
CA GLY A 219 2.02 6.95 -0.31
C GLY A 219 3.26 6.43 0.43
N ASP A 220 3.81 5.29 0.00
CA ASP A 220 5.05 4.73 0.57
C ASP A 220 6.23 5.67 0.43
N LEU A 221 6.39 6.29 -0.75
CA LEU A 221 7.43 7.29 -1.01
C LEU A 221 7.24 8.54 -0.13
N CYS A 222 5.99 8.99 0.07
CA CYS A 222 5.68 10.13 0.94
C CYS A 222 6.06 9.86 2.40
N ARG A 223 5.74 8.66 2.91
CA ARG A 223 6.11 8.22 4.26
C ARG A 223 7.61 8.04 4.44
N THR A 224 8.29 7.61 3.39
CA THR A 224 9.71 7.23 3.44
C THR A 224 10.65 8.40 3.19
N LEU A 225 10.38 9.19 2.15
CA LEU A 225 11.25 10.28 1.70
C LEU A 225 10.88 11.64 2.31
N THR A 226 9.69 11.75 2.92
CA THR A 226 9.21 12.95 3.60
C THR A 226 9.42 14.22 2.74
N ALA A 227 10.08 15.25 3.27
CA ALA A 227 10.31 16.52 2.59
C ALA A 227 11.06 16.38 1.24
N LYS A 228 11.80 15.29 1.02
CA LYS A 228 12.51 15.02 -0.26
C LYS A 228 11.55 14.72 -1.41
N MET A 229 10.26 14.48 -1.15
CA MET A 229 9.24 14.33 -2.20
C MET A 229 8.83 15.65 -2.87
N LEU A 230 9.12 16.79 -2.24
CA LEU A 230 8.67 18.12 -2.70
C LEU A 230 8.90 18.40 -4.20
N PRO A 231 10.05 18.07 -4.82
CA PRO A 231 10.30 18.32 -6.24
C PRO A 231 9.33 17.59 -7.18
N TYR A 232 8.76 16.46 -6.73
CA TYR A 232 7.91 15.58 -7.52
C TYR A 232 6.42 15.86 -7.36
N CYS A 233 6.04 16.50 -6.23
CA CYS A 233 4.64 16.68 -5.84
C CYS A 233 3.79 17.47 -6.85
N ASN A 234 4.35 18.48 -7.53
CA ASN A 234 3.57 19.26 -8.51
C ASN A 234 2.98 18.35 -9.60
N SER A 235 3.82 17.51 -10.21
CA SER A 235 3.38 16.60 -11.28
C SER A 235 2.51 15.46 -10.77
N ILE A 236 2.73 15.00 -9.54
CA ILE A 236 1.89 13.96 -8.91
C ILE A 236 0.48 14.52 -8.65
N MET A 237 0.39 15.70 -8.03
CA MET A 237 -0.88 16.33 -7.69
C MET A 237 -1.70 16.70 -8.92
N GLU A 238 -1.06 17.16 -10.00
CA GLU A 238 -1.73 17.41 -11.29
C GLU A 238 -2.43 16.14 -11.81
N ILE A 239 -1.71 15.01 -11.85
CA ILE A 239 -2.27 13.73 -12.31
C ILE A 239 -3.38 13.22 -11.38
N MET A 240 -3.20 13.34 -10.06
CA MET A 240 -4.19 12.92 -9.08
C MET A 240 -5.49 13.71 -9.22
N VAL A 241 -5.42 15.03 -9.40
CA VAL A 241 -6.59 15.89 -9.60
C VAL A 241 -7.31 15.55 -10.92
N ASP A 242 -6.55 15.32 -11.99
CA ASP A 242 -7.10 14.89 -13.28
C ASP A 242 -7.84 13.56 -13.16
N ASN A 243 -7.24 12.57 -12.48
CA ASN A 243 -7.86 11.27 -12.25
C ASN A 243 -9.14 11.35 -11.37
N LEU A 244 -9.16 12.23 -10.36
CA LEU A 244 -10.36 12.42 -9.53
C LEU A 244 -11.52 13.05 -10.31
N SER A 245 -11.20 13.97 -11.21
CA SER A 245 -12.18 14.68 -12.06
C SER A 245 -12.66 13.83 -13.24
N ASN A 246 -11.91 12.80 -13.62
CA ASN A 246 -12.25 11.91 -14.72
C ASN A 246 -13.31 10.87 -14.31
N ALA A 247 -14.43 10.82 -15.05
CA ALA A 247 -15.53 9.88 -14.81
C ALA A 247 -15.25 8.47 -15.35
N ALA A 248 -14.27 8.30 -16.25
CA ALA A 248 -13.87 7.00 -16.80
C ALA A 248 -12.92 6.22 -15.87
N VAL A 249 -12.38 6.87 -14.83
CA VAL A 249 -11.50 6.23 -13.85
C VAL A 249 -12.29 5.24 -13.01
N HIS A 250 -11.73 4.05 -12.82
CA HIS A 250 -12.35 3.00 -12.03
C HIS A 250 -12.61 3.49 -10.59
N ARG A 251 -13.79 3.16 -10.04
CA ARG A 251 -14.26 3.67 -8.74
C ARG A 251 -13.27 3.41 -7.60
N SER A 252 -12.60 2.26 -7.57
CA SER A 252 -11.63 1.89 -6.52
C SER A 252 -10.39 2.80 -6.43
N ILE A 253 -10.05 3.53 -7.51
CA ILE A 253 -8.87 4.38 -7.52
C ILE A 253 -9.11 5.67 -6.72
N LYS A 254 -10.33 6.23 -6.77
CA LYS A 254 -10.60 7.55 -6.17
C LYS A 254 -10.38 7.58 -4.66
N PRO A 255 -10.90 6.63 -3.86
CA PRO A 255 -10.61 6.56 -2.43
C PRO A 255 -9.11 6.52 -2.12
N GLN A 256 -8.35 5.74 -2.89
CA GLN A 256 -6.90 5.60 -2.71
C GLN A 256 -6.17 6.91 -2.99
N ILE A 257 -6.51 7.61 -4.08
CA ILE A 257 -5.94 8.92 -4.38
C ILE A 257 -6.21 9.90 -3.23
N LEU A 258 -7.43 9.93 -2.69
CA LEU A 258 -7.78 10.83 -1.58
C LEU A 258 -6.91 10.55 -0.35
N SER A 259 -6.77 9.28 0.03
CA SER A 259 -5.89 8.89 1.14
C SER A 259 -4.44 9.32 0.89
N THR A 260 -3.90 9.06 -0.30
CA THR A 260 -2.53 9.45 -0.68
C THR A 260 -2.32 10.96 -0.72
N ILE A 261 -3.33 11.77 -1.05
CA ILE A 261 -3.25 13.23 -0.92
C ILE A 261 -2.97 13.63 0.54
N GLY A 262 -3.52 12.90 1.51
CA GLY A 262 -3.19 13.03 2.92
C GLY A 262 -1.72 12.73 3.22
N ASP A 263 -1.18 11.63 2.67
CA ASP A 263 0.23 11.27 2.79
C ASP A 263 1.14 12.35 2.20
N VAL A 264 0.79 12.90 1.02
CA VAL A 264 1.53 14.00 0.39
C VAL A 264 1.52 15.24 1.30
N ALA A 265 0.35 15.60 1.84
CA ALA A 265 0.21 16.76 2.73
C ALA A 265 1.04 16.61 4.01
N LEU A 266 1.04 15.41 4.60
CA LEU A 266 1.86 15.08 5.77
C LEU A 266 3.36 15.14 5.44
N SER A 267 3.74 14.63 4.26
CA SER A 267 5.13 14.52 3.81
C SER A 267 5.80 15.87 3.55
N ILE A 268 5.10 16.81 2.89
CA ILE A 268 5.67 18.13 2.53
C ILE A 268 5.24 19.29 3.45
N GLY A 269 4.33 19.02 4.39
CA GLY A 269 3.82 19.98 5.36
C GLY A 269 3.36 21.30 4.75
N SER A 270 3.97 22.42 5.16
CA SER A 270 3.61 23.77 4.66
C SER A 270 3.78 23.97 3.14
N GLY A 271 4.57 23.12 2.47
CA GLY A 271 4.67 23.09 1.00
C GLY A 271 3.34 22.78 0.33
N PHE A 272 2.42 22.11 1.04
CA PHE A 272 1.12 21.71 0.52
C PHE A 272 0.13 22.86 0.32
N LYS A 273 0.43 24.05 0.85
CA LYS A 273 -0.45 25.24 0.79
C LYS A 273 -0.95 25.59 -0.63
N VAL A 274 -0.17 25.28 -1.66
CA VAL A 274 -0.49 25.60 -3.06
C VAL A 274 -1.63 24.73 -3.61
N TYR A 275 -1.91 23.58 -2.99
CA TYR A 275 -2.94 22.65 -3.43
C TYR A 275 -4.24 22.76 -2.62
N LEU A 276 -4.22 23.43 -1.46
CA LEU A 276 -5.35 23.41 -0.51
C LEU A 276 -6.68 23.81 -1.13
N THR A 277 -6.71 24.87 -1.93
CA THR A 277 -7.96 25.37 -2.54
C THR A 277 -8.63 24.32 -3.42
N ILE A 278 -7.87 23.67 -4.31
CA ILE A 278 -8.42 22.65 -5.21
C ILE A 278 -8.76 21.36 -4.44
N VAL A 279 -7.91 20.98 -3.48
CA VAL A 279 -8.10 19.76 -2.69
C VAL A 279 -9.33 19.86 -1.78
N PHE A 280 -9.59 21.00 -1.13
CA PHE A 280 -10.80 21.17 -0.33
C PHE A 280 -12.08 21.12 -1.18
N GLN A 281 -12.03 21.67 -2.39
CA GLN A 281 -13.17 21.58 -3.30
C GLN A 281 -13.47 20.12 -3.64
N ILE A 282 -12.46 19.35 -4.02
CA ILE A 282 -12.58 17.93 -4.35
C ILE A 282 -13.06 17.11 -3.14
N LEU A 283 -12.49 17.35 -1.95
CA LEU A 283 -12.87 16.63 -0.73
C LEU A 283 -14.32 16.92 -0.33
N LYS A 284 -14.79 18.17 -0.50
CA LYS A 284 -16.21 18.51 -0.27
C LYS A 284 -17.13 17.78 -1.23
N GLU A 285 -16.79 17.78 -2.52
CA GLU A 285 -17.57 17.08 -3.54
C GLU A 285 -17.63 15.56 -3.28
N ALA A 286 -16.50 14.95 -2.93
CA ALA A 286 -16.42 13.52 -2.59
C ALA A 286 -17.17 13.18 -1.29
N ALA A 287 -17.06 14.00 -0.24
CA ALA A 287 -17.74 13.78 1.03
C ALA A 287 -19.26 14.02 0.97
N GLN A 288 -19.72 14.87 0.05
CA GLN A 288 -21.13 15.15 -0.21
C GLN A 288 -21.75 14.23 -1.26
N LEU A 289 -20.97 13.26 -1.77
CA LEU A 289 -21.41 12.27 -2.76
C LEU A 289 -22.38 11.28 -2.08
N ASN A 290 -23.57 11.81 -1.77
CA ASN A 290 -24.74 11.09 -1.34
C ASN A 290 -25.32 10.51 -2.62
N VAL A 291 -24.80 9.37 -3.03
CA VAL A 291 -25.54 8.56 -3.99
C VAL A 291 -26.95 8.42 -3.39
N THR A 292 -27.96 8.61 -4.20
CA THR A 292 -29.33 8.18 -3.91
C THR A 292 -29.28 6.65 -3.78
N ILE A 293 -28.71 6.15 -2.68
CA ILE A 293 -28.29 4.75 -2.56
C ILE A 293 -29.56 3.96 -2.35
N ASN A 294 -29.80 3.05 -3.29
CA ASN A 294 -30.54 1.87 -2.96
C ASN A 294 -29.71 1.13 -1.90
N LYS A 295 -30.05 1.28 -0.61
CA LYS A 295 -29.36 0.65 0.54
C LYS A 295 -29.24 -0.89 0.43
N ASN A 296 -29.87 -1.47 -0.58
CA ASN A 296 -29.76 -2.88 -0.92
C ASN A 296 -28.55 -3.21 -1.83
N ASP A 297 -27.80 -2.21 -2.32
CA ASP A 297 -26.56 -2.40 -3.07
C ASP A 297 -25.35 -2.32 -2.13
N PHE A 298 -24.94 -3.49 -1.62
CA PHE A 298 -23.83 -3.61 -0.67
C PHE A 298 -22.49 -3.14 -1.25
N GLU A 299 -22.22 -3.34 -2.54
CA GLU A 299 -20.97 -2.88 -3.16
C GLU A 299 -20.88 -1.35 -3.16
N MET A 300 -22.00 -0.67 -3.39
CA MET A 300 -22.05 0.79 -3.34
C MET A 300 -21.91 1.32 -1.91
N VAL A 301 -22.44 0.60 -0.91
CA VAL A 301 -22.23 0.95 0.51
C VAL A 301 -20.76 0.83 0.89
N ASP A 302 -20.08 -0.25 0.49
CA ASP A 302 -18.65 -0.45 0.76
C ASP A 302 -17.81 0.63 0.09
N TYR A 303 -18.07 0.91 -1.19
CA TYR A 303 -17.39 1.97 -1.93
C TYR A 303 -17.55 3.36 -1.27
N ILE A 304 -18.73 3.68 -0.75
CA ILE A 304 -18.96 4.95 -0.07
C ILE A 304 -18.20 5.02 1.26
N ASN A 305 -18.12 3.90 1.98
CA ASN A 305 -17.29 3.83 3.18
C ASN A 305 -15.81 4.03 2.83
N GLU A 306 -15.29 3.41 1.77
CA GLU A 306 -13.92 3.64 1.29
C GLU A 306 -13.70 5.10 0.91
N LEU A 307 -14.63 5.72 0.18
CA LEU A 307 -14.55 7.12 -0.22
C LEU A 307 -14.54 8.08 0.98
N ARG A 308 -15.38 7.79 1.99
CA ARG A 308 -15.42 8.54 3.26
C ARG A 308 -14.12 8.39 4.03
N GLU A 309 -13.57 7.17 4.10
CA GLU A 309 -12.28 6.89 4.74
C GLU A 309 -11.16 7.67 4.05
N GLY A 310 -11.07 7.62 2.71
CA GLY A 310 -10.10 8.40 1.94
C GLY A 310 -10.23 9.91 2.17
N CYS A 311 -11.46 10.46 2.27
CA CYS A 311 -11.67 11.87 2.59
C CYS A 311 -11.17 12.22 4.01
N LEU A 312 -11.49 11.38 5.01
CA LEU A 312 -11.12 11.60 6.40
C LEU A 312 -9.60 11.49 6.59
N GLU A 313 -8.95 10.54 5.93
CA GLU A 313 -7.49 10.40 5.92
C GLU A 313 -6.80 11.56 5.23
N ALA A 314 -7.34 12.06 4.11
CA ALA A 314 -6.86 13.28 3.46
C ALA A 314 -6.86 14.48 4.42
N TYR A 315 -8.00 14.73 5.09
CA TYR A 315 -8.10 15.82 6.06
C TYR A 315 -7.18 15.62 7.26
N THR A 316 -7.02 14.39 7.74
CA THR A 316 -6.07 14.04 8.82
C THR A 316 -4.65 14.42 8.41
N GLY A 317 -4.20 13.97 7.22
CA GLY A 317 -2.88 14.29 6.69
C GLY A 317 -2.65 15.79 6.48
N ILE A 318 -3.67 16.52 6.00
CA ILE A 318 -3.59 17.99 5.84
C ILE A 318 -3.49 18.70 7.20
N VAL A 319 -4.32 18.33 8.18
CA VAL A 319 -4.29 18.93 9.52
C VAL A 319 -2.92 18.69 10.17
N GLN A 320 -2.42 17.46 10.14
CA GLN A 320 -1.13 17.10 10.72
C GLN A 320 0.04 17.76 9.99
N GLY A 321 0.05 17.71 8.65
CA GLY A 321 1.09 18.32 7.83
C GLY A 321 1.18 19.85 8.01
N LEU A 322 0.04 20.54 8.12
CA LEU A 322 0.01 21.98 8.37
C LEU A 322 0.28 22.35 9.83
N LYS A 323 -0.08 21.49 10.79
CA LYS A 323 0.25 21.68 12.21
C LYS A 323 1.77 21.68 12.40
N GLY A 324 2.49 20.78 11.70
CA GLY A 324 3.94 20.59 11.86
C GLY A 324 4.29 19.81 13.13
N GLU A 325 5.60 19.63 13.38
CA GLU A 325 6.09 18.92 14.57
C GLU A 325 5.86 19.73 15.87
N GLU A 326 5.76 19.01 17.00
CA GLU A 326 5.39 19.56 18.31
C GLU A 326 6.26 20.76 18.71
N GLY A 327 5.61 21.92 18.93
CA GLY A 327 6.25 23.14 19.44
C GLY A 327 6.22 24.35 18.51
N SER A 328 5.90 24.16 17.22
CA SER A 328 5.68 25.24 16.27
C SER A 328 4.24 25.18 15.76
N THR A 329 3.30 25.90 16.38
CA THR A 329 1.99 26.08 15.75
C THR A 329 2.22 26.90 14.49
N SER A 330 2.40 26.23 13.36
CA SER A 330 2.64 26.91 12.10
C SER A 330 1.42 27.80 11.85
N GLY A 331 1.65 29.09 11.53
CA GLY A 331 0.56 30.01 11.17
C GLY A 331 -0.28 29.51 9.99
N HIS A 332 0.17 28.47 9.28
CA HIS A 332 -0.52 27.84 8.16
C HIS A 332 -1.73 26.99 8.60
N LEU A 333 -1.82 26.55 9.86
CA LEU A 333 -3.04 25.88 10.34
C LEU A 333 -4.27 26.79 10.23
N GLN A 334 -4.09 28.12 10.27
CA GLN A 334 -5.19 29.07 10.07
C GLN A 334 -5.89 28.89 8.72
N LEU A 335 -5.19 28.36 7.70
CA LEU A 335 -5.76 28.06 6.39
C LEU A 335 -6.82 26.95 6.43
N MET A 336 -6.79 26.08 7.44
CA MET A 336 -7.79 25.03 7.67
C MET A 336 -9.04 25.55 8.42
N THR A 337 -8.95 26.72 9.08
CA THR A 337 -10.05 27.26 9.90
C THR A 337 -11.40 27.35 9.15
N PRO A 338 -11.45 27.82 7.88
CA PRO A 338 -12.71 27.90 7.13
C PRO A 338 -13.36 26.54 6.87
N GLU A 339 -12.58 25.45 6.90
CA GLU A 339 -13.02 24.08 6.61
C GLU A 339 -13.60 23.38 7.83
N VAL A 340 -13.22 23.80 9.05
CA VAL A 340 -13.63 23.17 10.30
C VAL A 340 -15.16 22.99 10.44
N PRO A 341 -16.01 23.97 10.10
CA PRO A 341 -17.46 23.79 10.17
C PRO A 341 -17.97 22.68 9.25
N PHE A 342 -17.42 22.56 8.04
CA PHE A 342 -17.77 21.50 7.11
C PHE A 342 -17.36 20.12 7.64
N LEU A 343 -16.15 20.01 8.21
CA LEU A 343 -15.68 18.74 8.80
C LEU A 343 -16.61 18.23 9.90
N PHE A 344 -17.08 19.12 10.79
CA PHE A 344 -18.04 18.72 11.81
C PHE A 344 -19.38 18.26 11.22
N GLN A 345 -19.89 18.96 10.21
CA GLN A 345 -21.12 18.55 9.51
C GLN A 345 -20.95 17.20 8.81
N PHE A 346 -19.80 16.98 8.18
CA PHE A 346 -19.47 15.73 7.53
C PHE A 346 -19.39 14.56 8.52
N ILE A 347 -18.64 14.71 9.61
CA ILE A 347 -18.51 13.69 10.66
C ILE A 347 -19.87 13.44 11.33
N GLU A 348 -20.68 14.48 11.57
CA GLU A 348 -22.03 14.31 12.09
C GLU A 348 -22.94 13.55 11.12
N HIS A 349 -22.83 13.81 9.82
CA HIS A 349 -23.59 13.07 8.81
C HIS A 349 -23.19 11.59 8.82
N VAL A 350 -21.89 11.29 8.81
CA VAL A 350 -21.36 9.92 8.92
C VAL A 350 -21.81 9.25 10.23
N ALA A 351 -21.84 9.97 11.34
CA ALA A 351 -22.27 9.44 12.64
C ALA A 351 -23.75 9.04 12.69
N LYS A 352 -24.60 9.60 11.82
CA LYS A 352 -26.01 9.23 11.70
C LYS A 352 -26.21 8.00 10.81
N ASP A 353 -25.22 7.63 10.03
CA ASP A 353 -25.30 6.50 9.11
C ASP A 353 -25.09 5.19 9.89
N GLU A 354 -26.06 4.29 9.78
CA GLU A 354 -26.03 2.96 10.41
C GLU A 354 -25.17 1.97 9.59
N ASP A 355 -24.99 2.22 8.30
CA ASP A 355 -24.23 1.38 7.37
C ASP A 355 -22.73 1.75 7.34
N ARG A 356 -22.29 2.60 8.27
CA ARG A 356 -20.89 3.03 8.34
C ARG A 356 -19.96 1.90 8.80
N SER A 357 -18.77 1.85 8.22
CA SER A 357 -17.76 0.88 8.62
C SER A 357 -17.06 1.26 9.94
N ASP A 358 -16.42 0.27 10.57
CA ASP A 358 -15.59 0.48 11.74
C ASP A 358 -14.32 1.31 11.39
N GLY A 359 -13.78 1.15 10.18
CA GLY A 359 -12.67 1.96 9.65
C GLY A 359 -13.02 3.44 9.54
N VAL A 360 -14.20 3.76 8.97
CA VAL A 360 -14.72 5.14 8.92
C VAL A 360 -14.90 5.71 10.33
N THR A 361 -15.39 4.91 11.28
CA THR A 361 -15.50 5.32 12.69
C THR A 361 -14.13 5.66 13.29
N ALA A 362 -13.10 4.86 12.98
CA ALA A 362 -11.73 5.10 13.42
C ALA A 362 -11.15 6.39 12.82
N CYS A 363 -11.34 6.65 11.53
CA CYS A 363 -10.85 7.85 10.86
C CYS A 363 -11.58 9.12 11.34
N CYS A 364 -12.89 9.06 11.58
CA CYS A 364 -13.65 10.13 12.23
C CYS A 364 -13.05 10.47 13.61
N ALA A 365 -12.76 9.45 14.43
CA ALA A 365 -12.18 9.66 15.75
C ALA A 365 -10.76 10.24 15.67
N GLY A 366 -9.93 9.74 14.75
CA GLY A 366 -8.58 10.27 14.49
C GLY A 366 -8.62 11.75 14.13
N LEU A 367 -9.42 12.12 13.12
CA LEU A 367 -9.56 13.50 12.69
C LEU A 367 -10.10 14.42 13.80
N LEU A 368 -11.07 13.97 14.60
CA LEU A 368 -11.58 14.75 15.73
C LEU A 368 -10.50 15.01 16.78
N GLY A 369 -9.71 13.99 17.13
CA GLY A 369 -8.61 14.16 18.08
C GLY A 369 -7.52 15.09 17.52
N ASP A 370 -7.22 15.00 16.23
CA ASP A 370 -6.26 15.88 15.55
C ASP A 370 -6.72 17.34 15.56
N LEU A 371 -8.00 17.59 15.25
CA LEU A 371 -8.59 18.92 15.34
C LEU A 371 -8.53 19.45 16.78
N CYS A 372 -8.82 18.62 17.78
CA CYS A 372 -8.73 18.99 19.20
C CYS A 372 -7.30 19.39 19.58
N SER A 373 -6.31 18.59 19.17
CA SER A 373 -4.90 18.84 19.42
C SER A 373 -4.40 20.08 18.69
N ALA A 374 -4.89 20.34 17.47
CA ALA A 374 -4.43 21.43 16.62
C ALA A 374 -5.01 22.80 17.01
N TYR A 375 -6.31 22.87 17.34
CA TYR A 375 -7.01 24.14 17.61
C TYR A 375 -7.24 24.43 19.10
N GLY A 376 -7.10 23.42 19.97
CA GLY A 376 -7.25 23.60 21.41
C GLY A 376 -8.61 24.23 21.80
N LYS A 377 -8.57 25.22 22.71
CA LYS A 377 -9.77 25.89 23.23
C LYS A 377 -10.53 26.71 22.17
N ALA A 378 -9.92 27.07 21.05
CA ALA A 378 -10.63 27.75 19.96
C ALA A 378 -11.67 26.83 19.29
N LEU A 379 -11.41 25.52 19.26
CA LEU A 379 -12.36 24.51 18.74
C LEU A 379 -13.58 24.34 19.64
N LEU A 380 -13.39 24.48 20.97
CA LEU A 380 -14.47 24.34 21.94
C LEU A 380 -15.60 25.34 21.70
N SER A 381 -15.27 26.57 21.33
CA SER A 381 -16.28 27.59 21.04
C SER A 381 -17.17 27.20 19.86
N GLU A 382 -16.66 26.43 18.89
CA GLU A 382 -17.49 25.90 17.78
C GLU A 382 -18.23 24.62 18.15
N LEU A 383 -17.59 23.69 18.87
CA LEU A 383 -18.23 22.49 19.41
C LEU A 383 -19.41 22.82 20.36
N GLN A 384 -19.29 23.88 21.15
CA GLN A 384 -20.35 24.33 22.06
C GLN A 384 -21.56 24.93 21.32
N LYS A 385 -21.38 25.49 20.12
CA LYS A 385 -22.48 26.01 19.29
C LYS A 385 -23.31 24.89 18.65
N SER A 386 -22.75 23.69 18.52
CA SER A 386 -23.45 22.52 17.97
C SER A 386 -22.99 21.25 18.69
N PRO A 387 -23.50 20.98 19.91
CA PRO A 387 -23.22 19.75 20.62
C PRO A 387 -23.84 18.58 19.85
N SER A 388 -23.07 17.98 18.94
CA SER A 388 -23.56 16.84 18.18
C SER A 388 -23.55 15.60 19.07
N LEU A 389 -24.73 15.29 19.62
CA LEU A 389 -25.00 14.05 20.33
C LEU A 389 -24.57 12.83 19.50
N ASN A 390 -24.68 12.92 18.17
CA ASN A 390 -24.31 11.86 17.24
C ASN A 390 -22.79 11.60 17.23
N ILE A 391 -21.97 12.64 17.25
CA ILE A 391 -20.50 12.49 17.33
C ILE A 391 -20.11 11.82 18.65
N MET A 392 -20.70 12.24 19.77
CA MET A 392 -20.44 11.62 21.07
C MET A 392 -20.90 10.17 21.10
N LYS A 393 -22.04 9.85 20.48
CA LYS A 393 -22.55 8.47 20.34
C LYS A 393 -21.58 7.62 19.51
N LEU A 394 -21.13 8.12 18.36
CA LEU A 394 -20.13 7.45 17.50
C LEU A 394 -18.85 7.10 18.29
N LEU A 395 -18.32 8.05 19.06
CA LEU A 395 -17.11 7.82 19.86
C LEU A 395 -17.33 6.81 20.99
N GLN A 396 -18.51 6.82 21.62
CA GLN A 396 -18.85 5.83 22.65
C GLN A 396 -19.00 4.42 22.06
N GLU A 397 -19.66 4.29 20.91
CA GLU A 397 -19.82 3.02 20.20
C GLU A 397 -18.46 2.45 19.77
N GLY A 398 -17.59 3.30 19.19
CA GLY A 398 -16.24 2.87 18.77
C GLY A 398 -15.34 2.43 19.93
N LYS A 399 -15.55 2.95 21.15
CA LYS A 399 -14.84 2.47 22.36
C LYS A 399 -15.19 1.02 22.73
N SER A 400 -16.39 0.57 22.36
CA SER A 400 -16.83 -0.83 22.49
C SER A 400 -16.53 -1.70 21.27
N SER A 401 -15.87 -1.16 20.23
CA SER A 401 -15.49 -1.93 19.06
C SER A 401 -14.53 -3.08 19.40
N ARG A 402 -14.61 -4.16 18.63
CA ARG A 402 -13.67 -5.30 18.69
C ARG A 402 -12.34 -4.97 18.03
N THR A 403 -12.31 -4.00 17.12
CA THR A 403 -11.10 -3.58 16.41
C THR A 403 -10.23 -2.71 17.31
N LYS A 404 -8.97 -3.12 17.50
CA LYS A 404 -8.01 -2.41 18.38
C LYS A 404 -7.75 -0.97 17.94
N ARG A 405 -7.59 -0.71 16.63
CA ARG A 405 -7.37 0.63 16.05
C ARG A 405 -8.52 1.58 16.44
N THR A 406 -9.75 1.21 16.12
CA THR A 406 -10.97 2.00 16.39
C THR A 406 -11.14 2.29 17.88
N LYS A 407 -11.01 1.27 18.72
CA LYS A 407 -11.10 1.42 20.17
C LYS A 407 -10.07 2.42 20.72
N THR A 408 -8.85 2.36 20.20
CA THR A 408 -7.74 3.21 20.63
C THR A 408 -7.98 4.66 20.22
N LEU A 409 -8.31 4.91 18.94
CA LEU A 409 -8.56 6.25 18.42
C LEU A 409 -9.79 6.90 19.05
N CYS A 410 -10.91 6.18 19.22
CA CYS A 410 -12.09 6.71 19.91
C CYS A 410 -11.80 7.04 21.38
N SER A 411 -11.03 6.20 22.08
CA SER A 411 -10.64 6.47 23.47
C SER A 411 -9.73 7.70 23.59
N TRP A 412 -8.80 7.85 22.64
CA TRP A 412 -7.91 9.00 22.56
C TRP A 412 -8.66 10.29 22.24
N ALA A 413 -9.51 10.32 21.21
CA ALA A 413 -10.31 11.48 20.84
C ALA A 413 -11.21 11.96 22.01
N LEU A 414 -11.85 11.03 22.72
CA LEU A 414 -12.63 11.36 23.92
C LEU A 414 -11.78 11.97 25.05
N LYS A 415 -10.52 11.54 25.18
CA LYS A 415 -9.59 12.09 26.17
C LYS A 415 -9.20 13.52 25.79
N GLU A 416 -8.87 13.77 24.53
CA GLU A 416 -8.54 15.11 24.02
C GLU A 416 -9.72 16.07 24.19
N MET A 417 -10.92 15.68 23.76
CA MET A 417 -12.13 16.51 23.94
C MET A 417 -12.40 16.88 25.41
N LYS A 418 -12.17 15.95 26.35
CA LYS A 418 -12.32 16.21 27.80
C LYS A 418 -11.21 17.10 28.34
N ALA A 419 -9.99 16.98 27.82
CA ALA A 419 -8.87 17.82 28.23
C ALA A 419 -9.12 19.29 27.89
N LEU A 420 -9.78 19.56 26.75
CA LEU A 420 -10.14 20.93 26.36
C LEU A 420 -11.11 21.60 27.34
N GLN A 421 -12.04 20.82 27.93
CA GLN A 421 -13.07 21.31 28.86
C GLN A 421 -12.53 21.67 30.26
N LYS A 422 -11.27 21.34 30.55
CA LYS A 422 -10.56 21.74 31.77
C LYS A 422 -9.77 23.04 31.54
#